data_AF-A0AAE0MZ16-F1
#
_entry.id   AF-A0AAE0MZ16-F1
#
_cell.length_a   1.000
_cell.length_b   1.000
_cell.length_c   1.000
_cell.angle_alpha   90.00
_cell.angle_beta   90.00
_cell.angle_gamma   90.00
#
_symmetry.space_group_name_H-M   'P 1'
#
loop_
_entity.id
_entity.type
_entity.pdbx_description
1 polymer ?
#
loop_
_entity_poly.entity_id
_entity_poly.type
_entity_poly.pdbx_seq_one_letter_code
_entity_poly.pdbx_strand_id
1 'polypeptide(L)'
;MSHLAGSHLIGAHTKALHETGKQEVVSIQSHAKHPIYYQQQETVWRPARDSLEEPVIPAPSLFATLVSPADHAGGDAEADALPTVGECATHLQLLHVFYALRVRIVESAELDKTFGVEQNRTTVWRTRYRSRYGSSKYQHPLGDATWKARRKEKFKYYLVVAAARFQEWVRKADAALAGTEQGTGSLCLAFLPPLDVLMVWHAFLLNPRDFEDYCRKHRLGRIRKVAFPWAQIHSAIDSRTDTFTLPKDAAASADSAGLAPDLFAFLADVSKAPSLVAPTLVRFGGSTDESIQRQLDNRVAPAAAATAILCTGRSTSTSPKNTDPSPSLGVPASASASASASASSSTATRQSKTTTISAEFNFLLVLFTHGGTPTTPNTTTATATATAYSNTALIANVQRQAVFADKMHAQLWLRSPAAAHTLSRAVSRYAQFLSLFRAHPGQTLVPALDVDLAWHTHQLSASAYCAGVRARAGRFIDHDDKLGAGVLKGALERTAEWYFVAFGGLYAPCLCWDCEAAAEAMEREVNGNGDGDGEEEEEDRMGKLVDAVQDELHYYRSVEAARRAGKRLPVREKVAA
;
A
#
# COMPACT_ATOMS: atom_id res chain seq x y z
N MET A 1 -36.83 -12.53 28.17
CA MET A 1 -35.95 -11.80 29.13
C MET A 1 -34.62 -12.52 29.38
N SER A 2 -34.46 -13.79 28.99
CA SER A 2 -33.18 -14.54 29.02
C SER A 2 -32.13 -14.04 28.01
N HIS A 3 -32.52 -13.55 26.83
CA HIS A 3 -31.58 -12.99 25.82
C HIS A 3 -30.81 -11.73 26.27
N LEU A 4 -31.23 -11.04 27.33
CA LEU A 4 -30.57 -9.82 27.83
C LEU A 4 -29.49 -10.11 28.88
N ALA A 5 -29.59 -11.24 29.61
CA ALA A 5 -28.61 -11.61 30.63
C ALA A 5 -27.28 -12.10 30.01
N GLY A 6 -27.35 -12.92 28.94
CA GLY A 6 -26.17 -13.35 28.17
C GLY A 6 -25.43 -12.19 27.48
N SER A 7 -26.13 -11.12 27.09
CA SER A 7 -25.51 -9.96 26.44
C SER A 7 -24.52 -9.19 27.31
N HIS A 8 -24.75 -9.16 28.64
CA HIS A 8 -23.86 -8.50 29.59
C HIS A 8 -22.59 -9.31 29.89
N LEU A 9 -22.71 -10.64 29.96
CA LEU A 9 -21.58 -11.56 30.17
C LEU A 9 -20.69 -11.62 28.93
N ILE A 10 -21.28 -11.73 27.73
CA ILE A 10 -20.56 -11.65 26.44
C ILE A 10 -19.78 -10.34 26.36
N GLY A 11 -20.38 -9.21 26.77
CA GLY A 11 -19.73 -7.90 26.78
C GLY A 11 -18.53 -7.79 27.74
N ALA A 12 -18.53 -8.51 28.87
CA ALA A 12 -17.44 -8.47 29.84
C ALA A 12 -16.23 -9.31 29.40
N HIS A 13 -16.47 -10.56 28.97
CA HIS A 13 -15.41 -11.47 28.51
C HIS A 13 -14.75 -10.98 27.22
N THR A 14 -15.53 -10.48 26.25
CA THR A 14 -14.99 -9.91 25.01
C THR A 14 -14.20 -8.62 25.24
N LYS A 15 -14.56 -7.82 26.26
CA LYS A 15 -13.81 -6.61 26.62
C LYS A 15 -12.45 -6.93 27.24
N ALA A 16 -12.36 -7.96 28.07
CA ALA A 16 -11.09 -8.44 28.63
C ALA A 16 -10.18 -8.98 27.52
N LEU A 17 -10.70 -9.82 26.64
CA LEU A 17 -10.01 -10.32 25.43
C LEU A 17 -9.48 -9.18 24.56
N HIS A 18 -10.31 -8.17 24.29
CA HIS A 18 -9.93 -7.00 23.49
C HIS A 18 -8.78 -6.18 24.11
N GLU A 19 -8.81 -5.96 25.42
CA GLU A 19 -7.75 -5.19 26.10
C GLU A 19 -6.41 -5.93 26.08
N THR A 20 -6.42 -7.24 26.35
CA THR A 20 -5.24 -8.11 26.23
C THR A 20 -4.70 -8.10 24.81
N GLY A 21 -5.57 -8.28 23.81
CA GLY A 21 -5.22 -8.26 22.40
C GLY A 21 -4.56 -6.95 21.96
N LYS A 22 -5.08 -5.81 22.40
CA LYS A 22 -4.50 -4.50 22.08
C LYS A 22 -3.10 -4.32 22.65
N GLN A 23 -2.91 -4.63 23.93
CA GLN A 23 -1.60 -4.46 24.58
C GLN A 23 -0.54 -5.36 23.95
N GLU A 24 -0.93 -6.58 23.59
CA GLU A 24 -0.03 -7.55 22.99
C GLU A 24 0.30 -7.26 21.53
N VAL A 25 -0.69 -6.89 20.71
CA VAL A 25 -0.47 -6.44 19.32
C VAL A 25 0.49 -5.24 19.30
N VAL A 26 0.29 -4.25 20.18
CA VAL A 26 1.21 -3.11 20.32
C VAL A 26 2.62 -3.58 20.73
N SER A 27 2.70 -4.55 21.63
CA SER A 27 3.96 -5.09 22.09
C SER A 27 4.72 -5.84 20.98
N ILE A 28 4.02 -6.68 20.21
CA ILE A 28 4.54 -7.40 19.04
C ILE A 28 5.03 -6.39 17.99
N GLN A 29 4.24 -5.34 17.70
CA GLN A 29 4.56 -4.28 16.74
C GLN A 29 5.80 -3.44 17.09
N SER A 30 6.07 -3.22 18.38
CA SER A 30 7.13 -2.31 18.82
C SER A 30 8.56 -2.82 18.62
N HIS A 31 8.76 -4.04 18.10
CA HIS A 31 10.05 -4.75 18.13
C HIS A 31 10.71 -4.72 19.52
N ALA A 32 9.91 -4.58 20.58
CA ALA A 32 10.43 -4.61 21.94
C ALA A 32 11.17 -5.94 22.13
N LYS A 33 12.40 -5.87 22.62
CA LYS A 33 13.23 -7.06 22.89
C LYS A 33 12.53 -8.07 23.80
N HIS A 34 11.52 -7.63 24.56
CA HIS A 34 10.69 -8.43 25.45
C HIS A 34 9.26 -7.89 25.44
N PRO A 35 8.32 -8.53 24.70
CA PRO A 35 6.92 -8.18 24.81
C PRO A 35 6.38 -8.34 26.25
N ILE A 36 5.40 -7.54 26.67
CA ILE A 36 5.01 -7.38 28.10
C ILE A 36 4.57 -8.70 28.76
N TYR A 37 3.95 -9.61 28.01
CA TYR A 37 3.57 -10.96 28.48
C TYR A 37 4.59 -12.06 28.15
N TYR A 38 5.68 -11.72 27.46
CA TYR A 38 6.61 -12.65 26.83
C TYR A 38 7.54 -13.38 27.82
N GLN A 39 7.79 -12.82 28.99
CA GLN A 39 8.75 -13.39 29.93
C GLN A 39 8.21 -14.59 30.73
N GLN A 40 6.91 -14.89 30.70
CA GLN A 40 6.34 -15.98 31.50
C GLN A 40 5.93 -17.23 30.71
N GLN A 41 5.90 -17.19 29.37
CA GLN A 41 5.23 -18.24 28.57
C GLN A 41 6.04 -18.84 27.40
N GLU A 42 7.26 -18.37 27.10
CA GLU A 42 8.17 -19.08 26.16
C GLU A 42 8.44 -20.55 26.60
N THR A 43 8.15 -20.89 27.86
CA THR A 43 8.41 -22.20 28.46
C THR A 43 7.26 -23.20 28.35
N VAL A 44 6.07 -22.80 27.89
CA VAL A 44 4.91 -23.71 27.90
C VAL A 44 4.95 -24.69 26.73
N TRP A 45 5.28 -24.23 25.52
CA TRP A 45 5.32 -25.07 24.31
C TRP A 45 6.75 -25.45 23.94
N ARG A 46 6.95 -26.71 23.56
CA ARG A 46 8.26 -27.21 23.15
C ARG A 46 8.67 -26.61 21.80
N PRO A 47 9.91 -26.12 21.62
CA PRO A 47 10.45 -25.76 20.31
C PRO A 47 10.51 -26.96 19.36
N ALA A 48 10.24 -26.74 18.07
CA ALA A 48 10.48 -27.73 17.03
C ALA A 48 11.95 -28.18 17.00
N ARG A 49 12.18 -29.48 16.76
CA ARG A 49 13.50 -30.10 16.65
C ARG A 49 14.21 -29.65 15.38
N ASP A 50 13.46 -29.60 14.28
CA ASP A 50 13.93 -29.22 12.95
C ASP A 50 12.86 -28.42 12.20
N SER A 51 13.16 -28.07 10.95
CA SER A 51 12.26 -27.30 10.10
C SER A 51 11.05 -28.08 9.59
N LEU A 52 11.08 -29.42 9.61
CA LEU A 52 9.96 -30.26 9.17
C LEU A 52 8.88 -30.34 10.25
N GLU A 53 9.29 -30.21 11.51
CA GLU A 53 8.38 -30.19 12.66
C GLU A 53 7.75 -28.80 12.90
N GLU A 54 8.25 -27.74 12.26
CA GLU A 54 7.70 -26.40 12.42
C GLU A 54 6.26 -26.30 11.86
N PRO A 55 5.32 -25.67 12.59
CA PRO A 55 3.97 -25.43 12.08
C PRO A 55 3.98 -24.54 10.83
N VAL A 56 3.19 -24.91 9.83
CA VAL A 56 3.00 -24.12 8.61
C VAL A 56 1.91 -23.07 8.85
N ILE A 57 2.34 -21.84 9.15
CA ILE A 57 1.46 -20.69 9.35
C ILE A 57 1.87 -19.58 8.37
N PRO A 58 0.96 -19.10 7.49
CA PRO A 58 -0.47 -19.44 7.43
C PRO A 58 -0.71 -20.87 6.89
N ALA A 59 -1.87 -21.43 7.21
CA ALA A 59 -2.24 -22.77 6.71
C ALA A 59 -2.34 -22.77 5.18
N PRO A 60 -1.83 -23.80 4.47
CA PRO A 60 -1.91 -23.87 2.99
C PRO A 60 -3.34 -23.81 2.44
N SER A 61 -4.32 -24.30 3.22
CA SER A 61 -5.74 -24.25 2.87
C SER A 61 -6.27 -22.82 2.70
N LEU A 62 -5.64 -21.82 3.31
CA LEU A 62 -6.00 -20.41 3.14
C LEU A 62 -5.84 -19.94 1.69
N PHE A 63 -4.93 -20.56 0.94
CA PHE A 63 -4.59 -20.24 -0.44
C PHE A 63 -5.24 -21.19 -1.45
N ALA A 64 -6.11 -22.09 -1.01
CA ALA A 64 -6.72 -23.12 -1.87
C ALA A 64 -7.58 -22.55 -3.01
N THR A 65 -8.06 -21.31 -2.89
CA THR A 65 -8.85 -20.63 -3.93
C THR A 65 -8.00 -19.92 -4.98
N LEU A 66 -6.67 -19.95 -4.87
CA LEU A 66 -5.78 -19.40 -5.91
C LEU A 66 -5.82 -20.32 -7.13
N VAL A 67 -6.44 -19.84 -8.19
CA VAL A 67 -6.50 -20.54 -9.48
C VAL A 67 -5.35 -20.06 -10.36
N SER A 68 -4.77 -20.96 -11.15
CA SER A 68 -3.74 -20.57 -12.12
C SER A 68 -4.42 -19.87 -13.31
N PRO A 69 -3.85 -18.80 -13.88
CA PRO A 69 -4.46 -18.07 -15.00
C PRO A 69 -4.83 -18.95 -16.22
N ALA A 70 -4.22 -20.13 -16.35
CA ALA A 70 -4.50 -21.12 -17.39
C ALA A 70 -5.83 -21.88 -17.22
N ASP A 71 -6.41 -21.89 -16.01
CA ASP A 71 -7.60 -22.69 -15.67
C ASP A 71 -8.91 -21.89 -15.82
N HIS A 72 -8.84 -20.58 -16.08
CA HIS A 72 -10.00 -19.74 -16.40
C HIS A 72 -10.43 -19.94 -17.86
N ALA A 73 -10.97 -21.12 -18.16
CA ALA A 73 -11.75 -21.33 -19.37
C ALA A 73 -13.10 -20.60 -19.25
N GLY A 74 -13.44 -19.84 -20.29
CA GLY A 74 -14.54 -18.88 -20.37
C GLY A 74 -15.86 -19.28 -19.69
N GLY A 75 -16.47 -18.29 -19.03
CA GLY A 75 -17.86 -18.31 -18.62
C GLY A 75 -18.29 -16.95 -18.10
N ASP A 76 -19.56 -16.58 -18.34
CA ASP A 76 -20.21 -15.33 -17.94
C ASP A 76 -20.25 -15.07 -16.41
N ALA A 77 -19.62 -15.93 -15.61
CA ALA A 77 -19.48 -15.82 -14.15
C ALA A 77 -18.46 -14.77 -13.69
N GLU A 78 -17.58 -14.27 -14.58
CA GLU A 78 -16.53 -13.31 -14.24
C GLU A 78 -17.08 -11.88 -14.01
N ALA A 79 -18.26 -11.56 -14.56
CA ALA A 79 -18.82 -10.22 -14.51
C ALA A 79 -19.35 -9.79 -13.12
N ASP A 80 -19.52 -10.73 -12.18
CA ASP A 80 -19.98 -10.48 -10.80
C ASP A 80 -18.98 -10.97 -9.73
N ALA A 81 -17.79 -11.44 -10.13
CA ALA A 81 -16.86 -12.07 -9.21
C ALA A 81 -16.30 -11.08 -8.16
N LEU A 82 -16.31 -11.52 -6.90
CA LEU A 82 -15.62 -10.86 -5.79
C LEU A 82 -14.22 -11.47 -5.64
N PRO A 83 -13.26 -10.77 -5.02
CA PRO A 83 -11.96 -11.35 -4.73
C PRO A 83 -12.11 -12.55 -3.79
N THR A 84 -11.29 -13.57 -3.98
CA THR A 84 -11.30 -14.78 -3.15
C THR A 84 -10.53 -14.58 -1.84
N VAL A 85 -10.76 -15.47 -0.87
CA VAL A 85 -10.01 -15.49 0.40
C VAL A 85 -8.51 -15.66 0.14
N GLY A 86 -8.12 -16.56 -0.77
CA GLY A 86 -6.73 -16.77 -1.16
C GLY A 86 -6.09 -15.53 -1.77
N GLU A 87 -6.80 -14.78 -2.62
CA GLU A 87 -6.29 -13.53 -3.19
C GLU A 87 -6.07 -12.47 -2.10
N CYS A 88 -7.03 -12.30 -1.18
CA CYS A 88 -6.86 -11.41 -0.03
C CYS A 88 -5.70 -11.83 0.88
N ALA A 89 -5.50 -13.14 1.08
CA ALA A 89 -4.39 -13.67 1.86
C ALA A 89 -3.04 -13.40 1.19
N THR A 90 -2.92 -13.63 -0.12
CA THR A 90 -1.71 -13.30 -0.89
C THR A 90 -1.47 -11.79 -0.93
N HIS A 91 -2.53 -10.98 -0.97
CA HIS A 91 -2.40 -9.54 -0.88
C HIS A 91 -1.79 -9.11 0.46
N LEU A 92 -2.21 -9.70 1.59
CA LEU A 92 -1.56 -9.48 2.88
C LEU A 92 -0.08 -9.90 2.88
N GLN A 93 0.28 -11.01 2.23
CA GLN A 93 1.68 -11.43 2.10
C GLN A 93 2.48 -10.37 1.34
N LEU A 94 1.94 -9.90 0.20
CA LEU A 94 2.59 -8.90 -0.63
C LEU A 94 2.76 -7.56 0.10
N LEU A 95 1.74 -7.10 0.83
CA LEU A 95 1.82 -5.88 1.65
C LEU A 95 2.89 -6.00 2.74
N HIS A 96 3.04 -7.18 3.35
CA HIS A 96 4.11 -7.43 4.32
C HIS A 96 5.50 -7.35 3.67
N VAL A 97 5.65 -7.91 2.47
CA VAL A 97 6.91 -7.82 1.70
C VAL A 97 7.23 -6.36 1.36
N PHE A 98 6.26 -5.56 0.92
CA PHE A 98 6.46 -4.14 0.66
C PHE A 98 6.84 -3.34 1.91
N TYR A 99 6.19 -3.65 3.05
CA TYR A 99 6.58 -3.09 4.35
C TYR A 99 8.03 -3.41 4.67
N ALA A 100 8.43 -4.68 4.59
CA ALA A 100 9.78 -5.15 4.89
C ALA A 100 10.83 -4.52 3.96
N LEU A 101 10.54 -4.41 2.66
CA LEU A 101 11.39 -3.73 1.69
C LEU A 101 11.61 -2.27 2.07
N ARG A 102 10.54 -1.55 2.44
CA ARG A 102 10.63 -0.14 2.85
C ARG A 102 11.47 0.03 4.12
N VAL A 103 11.27 -0.81 5.13
CA VAL A 103 12.10 -0.82 6.34
C VAL A 103 13.57 -1.08 5.98
N ARG A 104 13.85 -2.11 5.17
CA ARG A 104 15.20 -2.44 4.69
C ARG A 104 15.86 -1.27 3.96
N ILE A 105 15.12 -0.56 3.10
CA ILE A 105 15.62 0.64 2.39
C ILE A 105 16.00 1.74 3.39
N VAL A 106 15.09 2.08 4.30
CA VAL A 106 15.29 3.16 5.28
C VAL A 106 16.43 2.83 6.26
N GLU A 107 16.60 1.56 6.62
CA GLU A 107 17.57 1.13 7.62
C GLU A 107 18.95 0.73 7.05
N SER A 108 19.09 0.57 5.73
CA SER A 108 20.35 0.17 5.09
C SER A 108 21.44 1.24 5.15
N ALA A 109 22.64 0.85 5.63
CA ALA A 109 23.83 1.70 5.62
C ALA A 109 24.49 1.77 4.23
N GLU A 110 24.30 0.75 3.40
CA GLU A 110 24.74 0.71 2.00
C GLU A 110 24.00 1.75 1.17
N LEU A 111 22.67 1.85 1.36
CA LEU A 111 21.88 2.89 0.68
C LEU A 111 22.13 4.29 1.24
N ASP A 112 22.55 4.43 2.50
CA ASP A 112 23.04 5.71 3.01
C ASP A 112 24.21 6.21 2.16
N LYS A 113 25.19 5.33 1.86
CA LYS A 113 26.31 5.65 0.97
C LYS A 113 25.87 5.90 -0.47
N THR A 114 24.98 5.05 -0.99
CA THR A 114 24.49 5.12 -2.37
C THR A 114 23.84 6.47 -2.68
N PHE A 115 23.04 6.99 -1.74
CA PHE A 115 22.32 8.25 -1.89
C PHE A 115 23.00 9.45 -1.21
N GLY A 116 24.21 9.29 -0.66
CA GLY A 116 24.91 10.39 0.01
C GLY A 116 24.23 10.90 1.28
N VAL A 117 23.48 10.05 1.99
CA VAL A 117 22.78 10.41 3.23
C VAL A 117 23.71 10.23 4.41
N GLU A 118 24.26 11.33 4.93
CA GLU A 118 25.24 11.30 6.02
C GLU A 118 24.65 11.73 7.37
N GLN A 119 25.20 11.13 8.44
CA GLN A 119 24.87 11.50 9.82
C GLN A 119 25.76 12.66 10.26
N ASN A 120 25.14 13.76 10.69
CA ASN A 120 25.89 14.93 11.15
C ASN A 120 26.49 14.64 12.52
N ARG A 121 27.81 14.56 12.60
CA ARG A 121 28.53 14.35 13.86
C ARG A 121 28.99 15.68 14.44
N THR A 122 28.19 16.25 15.32
CA THR A 122 28.54 17.45 16.10
C THR A 122 29.08 17.07 17.47
N THR A 123 30.19 17.69 17.89
CA THR A 123 30.73 17.57 19.24
C THR A 123 30.64 18.92 19.95
N VAL A 124 30.30 18.90 21.24
CA VAL A 124 30.34 20.10 22.10
C VAL A 124 31.27 19.86 23.27
N TRP A 125 31.96 20.91 23.70
CA TRP A 125 32.76 20.87 24.91
C TRP A 125 31.85 20.98 26.13
N ARG A 126 31.97 20.03 27.07
CA ARG A 126 31.27 20.07 28.35
C ARG A 126 32.27 20.06 29.49
N THR A 127 31.93 20.74 30.60
CA THR A 127 32.74 20.78 31.81
C THR A 127 32.24 19.73 32.80
N ARG A 128 33.13 18.88 33.29
CA ARG A 128 32.86 17.95 34.39
C ARG A 128 33.59 18.41 35.65
N TYR A 129 32.85 18.53 36.74
CA TYR A 129 33.41 18.88 38.05
C TYR A 129 33.69 17.60 38.85
N ARG A 130 34.87 17.49 39.44
CA ARG A 130 35.22 16.43 40.41
C ARG A 130 35.68 17.09 41.70
N SER A 131 35.05 16.73 42.83
CA SER A 131 35.19 17.47 44.09
C SER A 131 36.64 17.58 44.61
N ARG A 132 37.52 16.65 44.24
CA ARG A 132 38.92 16.59 44.69
C ARG A 132 39.97 17.08 43.66
N TYR A 133 39.58 17.32 42.41
CA TYR A 133 40.52 17.59 41.30
C TYR A 133 40.13 18.78 40.40
N GLY A 134 39.11 19.56 40.78
CA GLY A 134 38.65 20.72 40.00
C GLY A 134 37.76 20.36 38.80
N SER A 135 37.71 21.24 37.80
CA SER A 135 36.91 21.07 36.58
C SER A 135 37.76 20.63 35.40
N SER A 136 37.29 19.65 34.62
CA SER A 136 37.92 19.22 33.37
C SER A 136 36.93 19.36 32.21
N LYS A 137 37.40 19.87 31.06
CA LYS A 137 36.61 19.92 29.82
C LYS A 137 36.79 18.63 29.04
N TYR A 138 35.71 18.09 28.50
CA TYR A 138 35.73 16.92 27.64
C TYR A 138 34.80 17.11 26.44
N GLN A 139 35.06 16.40 25.36
CA GLN A 139 34.20 16.40 24.18
C GLN A 139 33.00 15.48 24.42
N HIS A 140 31.80 16.00 24.20
CA HIS A 140 30.56 15.24 24.27
C HIS A 140 29.92 15.19 22.88
N PRO A 141 29.66 14.00 22.31
CA PRO A 141 28.94 13.89 21.04
C PRO A 141 27.48 14.31 21.21
N LEU A 142 26.96 15.13 20.30
CA LEU A 142 25.54 15.42 20.19
C LEU A 142 24.90 14.45 19.18
N GLY A 143 23.75 13.91 19.54
CA GLY A 143 22.94 13.12 18.62
C GLY A 143 22.36 13.99 17.50
N ASP A 144 22.37 13.47 16.28
CA ASP A 144 21.71 14.10 15.15
C ASP A 144 20.19 13.81 15.19
N ALA A 145 19.43 14.77 15.70
CA ALA A 145 17.97 14.66 15.79
C ALA A 145 17.29 14.51 14.41
N THR A 146 17.92 15.02 13.35
CA THR A 146 17.41 14.99 11.97
C THR A 146 17.77 13.73 11.20
N TRP A 147 18.66 12.88 11.76
CA TRP A 147 19.14 11.66 11.11
C TRP A 147 18.02 10.71 10.69
N LYS A 148 17.08 10.40 11.61
CA LYS A 148 15.96 9.51 11.32
C LYS A 148 15.06 10.05 10.21
N ALA A 149 14.85 11.37 10.15
CA ALA A 149 14.04 11.99 9.12
C ALA A 149 14.73 11.92 7.74
N ARG A 150 16.02 12.27 7.66
CA ARG A 150 16.78 12.18 6.40
C ARG A 150 16.89 10.76 5.87
N ARG A 151 17.04 9.75 6.73
CA ARG A 151 17.05 8.35 6.27
C ARG A 151 15.73 7.90 5.65
N LYS A 152 14.59 8.46 6.08
CA LYS A 152 13.28 8.16 5.47
C LYS A 152 13.19 8.63 4.03
N GLU A 153 13.90 9.69 3.64
CA GLU A 153 13.93 10.19 2.26
C GLU A 153 14.53 9.19 1.26
N LYS A 154 15.36 8.24 1.72
CA LYS A 154 15.88 7.16 0.85
C LYS A 154 14.78 6.39 0.15
N PHE A 155 13.63 6.22 0.79
CA PHE A 155 12.49 5.55 0.16
C PHE A 155 12.01 6.32 -1.08
N LYS A 156 11.92 7.66 -1.00
CA LYS A 156 11.57 8.50 -2.14
C LYS A 156 12.57 8.34 -3.29
N TYR A 157 13.87 8.30 -2.97
CA TYR A 157 14.90 8.12 -4.00
C TYR A 157 14.83 6.76 -4.67
N TYR A 158 14.58 5.71 -3.89
CA TYR A 158 14.36 4.36 -4.41
C TYR A 158 13.14 4.32 -5.34
N LEU A 159 12.02 4.94 -4.96
CA LEU A 159 10.79 4.97 -5.77
C LEU A 159 10.97 5.65 -7.12
N VAL A 160 11.86 6.63 -7.23
CA VAL A 160 12.16 7.28 -8.52
C VAL A 160 12.77 6.27 -9.50
N VAL A 161 13.71 5.45 -9.04
CA VAL A 161 14.33 4.41 -9.86
C VAL A 161 13.33 3.29 -10.16
N ALA A 162 12.52 2.88 -9.17
CA ALA A 162 11.48 1.86 -9.36
C ALA A 162 10.41 2.29 -10.37
N ALA A 163 9.94 3.55 -10.33
CA ALA A 163 8.96 4.08 -11.27
C ALA A 163 9.49 4.08 -12.72
N ALA A 164 10.76 4.46 -12.91
CA ALA A 164 11.42 4.38 -14.22
C ALA A 164 11.49 2.94 -14.74
N ARG A 165 11.86 1.98 -13.88
CA ARG A 165 11.91 0.55 -14.21
C ARG A 165 10.52 -0.01 -14.55
N PHE A 166 9.48 0.42 -13.83
CA PHE A 166 8.09 0.07 -14.13
C PHE A 166 7.66 0.55 -15.52
N GLN A 167 7.99 1.80 -15.88
CA GLN A 167 7.65 2.34 -17.20
C GLN A 167 8.27 1.54 -18.35
N GLU A 168 9.48 1.02 -18.16
CA GLU A 168 10.13 0.17 -19.16
C GLU A 168 9.54 -1.24 -19.18
N TRP A 169 9.37 -1.83 -17.99
CA TRP A 169 8.77 -3.15 -17.83
C TRP A 169 7.37 -3.21 -18.46
N VAL A 170 6.49 -2.24 -18.19
CA VAL A 170 5.08 -2.30 -18.63
C VAL A 170 4.95 -2.27 -20.16
N ARG A 171 5.85 -1.57 -20.86
CA ARG A 171 5.88 -1.56 -22.34
C ARG A 171 6.31 -2.91 -22.90
N LYS A 172 7.37 -3.50 -22.32
CA LYS A 172 7.86 -4.82 -22.74
C LYS A 172 6.86 -5.93 -22.41
N ALA A 173 6.22 -5.86 -21.25
CA ALA A 173 5.18 -6.78 -20.83
C ALA A 173 3.98 -6.72 -21.78
N ASP A 174 3.47 -5.52 -22.10
CA ASP A 174 2.35 -5.36 -23.05
C ASP A 174 2.69 -5.88 -24.45
N ALA A 175 3.93 -5.67 -24.93
CA ALA A 175 4.40 -6.19 -26.19
C ALA A 175 4.51 -7.74 -26.19
N ALA A 176 5.02 -8.33 -25.11
CA ALA A 176 5.15 -9.78 -24.98
C ALA A 176 3.79 -10.50 -24.98
N LEU A 177 2.75 -9.85 -24.46
CA LEU A 177 1.37 -10.36 -24.48
C LEU A 177 0.76 -10.44 -25.89
N ALA A 178 1.37 -9.84 -26.92
CA ALA A 178 0.88 -9.99 -28.29
C ALA A 178 1.01 -11.43 -28.82
N GLY A 179 1.95 -12.22 -28.29
CA GLY A 179 2.17 -13.60 -28.69
C GLY A 179 1.23 -14.62 -28.06
N THR A 180 0.48 -14.24 -27.00
CA THR A 180 -0.35 -15.16 -26.21
C THR A 180 -1.83 -15.16 -26.62
N GLU A 181 -2.24 -14.27 -27.53
CA GLU A 181 -3.64 -14.10 -27.97
C GLU A 181 -4.19 -15.29 -28.78
N GLN A 182 -3.35 -16.23 -29.22
CA GLN A 182 -3.74 -17.30 -30.15
C GLN A 182 -4.21 -18.60 -29.49
N GLY A 183 -4.10 -18.78 -28.16
CA GLY A 183 -4.29 -20.09 -27.51
C GLY A 183 -5.40 -20.21 -26.47
N THR A 184 -5.60 -19.22 -25.61
CA THR A 184 -6.48 -19.31 -24.44
C THR A 184 -7.04 -17.93 -24.13
N GLY A 185 -8.36 -17.79 -24.03
CA GLY A 185 -9.08 -16.51 -23.99
C GLY A 185 -8.77 -15.54 -22.82
N SER A 186 -7.78 -15.82 -21.97
CA SER A 186 -7.34 -14.95 -20.87
C SER A 186 -5.87 -14.59 -20.99
N LEU A 187 -5.53 -13.30 -20.86
CA LEU A 187 -4.16 -12.79 -20.92
C LEU A 187 -3.48 -12.96 -19.55
N CYS A 188 -2.37 -13.70 -19.53
CA CYS A 188 -1.55 -13.89 -18.34
C CYS A 188 -0.14 -13.34 -18.55
N LEU A 189 0.50 -12.88 -17.45
CA LEU A 189 1.92 -12.55 -17.49
C LEU A 189 2.75 -13.81 -17.70
N ALA A 190 3.64 -13.77 -18.67
CA ALA A 190 4.63 -14.83 -18.89
C ALA A 190 5.58 -14.98 -17.70
N PHE A 191 5.99 -13.84 -17.10
CA PHE A 191 6.94 -13.80 -15.99
C PHE A 191 6.56 -12.71 -14.98
N LEU A 192 6.87 -12.97 -13.71
CA LEU A 192 6.64 -12.02 -12.63
C LEU A 192 7.60 -10.82 -12.72
N PRO A 193 7.16 -9.57 -12.48
CA PRO A 193 8.07 -8.44 -12.40
C PRO A 193 8.99 -8.50 -11.16
N PRO A 194 10.16 -7.84 -11.19
CA PRO A 194 10.94 -7.51 -10.00
C PRO A 194 10.10 -6.85 -8.90
N LEU A 195 10.46 -7.04 -7.64
CA LEU A 195 9.65 -6.60 -6.50
C LEU A 195 9.37 -5.08 -6.49
N ASP A 196 10.35 -4.27 -6.89
CA ASP A 196 10.20 -2.82 -6.97
C ASP A 196 9.18 -2.39 -8.04
N VAL A 197 9.18 -3.10 -9.18
CA VAL A 197 8.23 -2.89 -10.28
C VAL A 197 6.85 -3.38 -9.88
N LEU A 198 6.76 -4.54 -9.20
CA LEU A 198 5.51 -5.08 -8.67
C LEU A 198 4.84 -4.10 -7.68
N MET A 199 5.62 -3.45 -6.82
CA MET A 199 5.15 -2.42 -5.89
C MET A 199 4.56 -1.21 -6.60
N VAL A 200 5.22 -0.71 -7.65
CA VAL A 200 4.71 0.42 -8.44
C VAL A 200 3.44 0.03 -9.19
N TRP A 201 3.42 -1.17 -9.79
CA TRP A 201 2.26 -1.67 -10.53
C TRP A 201 1.04 -1.86 -9.63
N HIS A 202 1.23 -2.50 -8.47
CA HIS A 202 0.22 -2.66 -7.42
C HIS A 202 -0.40 -1.32 -7.04
N ALA A 203 0.43 -0.35 -6.62
CA ALA A 203 -0.07 0.95 -6.19
C ALA A 203 -0.78 1.73 -7.31
N PHE A 204 -0.40 1.50 -8.56
CA PHE A 204 -1.03 2.14 -9.70
C PHE A 204 -2.41 1.56 -10.01
N LEU A 205 -2.57 0.24 -9.92
CA LEU A 205 -3.86 -0.43 -10.11
C LEU A 205 -4.91 0.01 -9.06
N LEU A 206 -4.48 0.38 -7.86
CA LEU A 206 -5.34 0.97 -6.81
C LEU A 206 -5.80 2.41 -7.10
N ASN A 207 -5.48 2.94 -8.29
CA ASN A 207 -6.00 4.18 -8.84
C ASN A 207 -6.59 3.87 -10.23
N PRO A 208 -7.73 3.17 -10.33
CA PRO A 208 -8.13 2.50 -11.57
C PRO A 208 -8.37 3.44 -12.75
N ARG A 209 -8.86 4.67 -12.50
CA ARG A 209 -8.99 5.69 -13.55
C ARG A 209 -7.64 6.18 -14.06
N ASP A 210 -6.72 6.49 -13.15
CA ASP A 210 -5.37 6.96 -13.50
C ASP A 210 -4.63 5.88 -14.31
N PHE A 211 -4.79 4.60 -13.93
CA PHE A 211 -4.22 3.47 -14.65
C PHE A 211 -4.81 3.30 -16.05
N GLU A 212 -6.14 3.30 -16.18
CA GLU A 212 -6.82 3.18 -17.48
C GLU A 212 -6.48 4.35 -18.43
N ASP A 213 -6.39 5.58 -17.91
CA ASP A 213 -5.98 6.75 -18.69
C ASP A 213 -4.52 6.65 -19.15
N TYR A 214 -3.63 6.17 -18.29
CA TYR A 214 -2.24 5.90 -18.65
C TYR A 214 -2.12 4.82 -19.73
N CYS A 215 -2.83 3.70 -19.57
CA CYS A 215 -2.85 2.64 -20.57
C CYS A 215 -3.35 3.15 -21.92
N ARG A 216 -4.42 3.96 -21.94
CA ARG A 216 -4.93 4.58 -23.18
C ARG A 216 -3.90 5.51 -23.83
N LYS A 217 -3.29 6.39 -23.03
CA LYS A 217 -2.27 7.35 -23.49
C LYS A 217 -1.04 6.65 -24.08
N HIS A 218 -0.63 5.54 -23.49
CA HIS A 218 0.56 4.78 -23.89
C HIS A 218 0.27 3.59 -24.82
N ARG A 219 -0.99 3.43 -25.26
CA ARG A 219 -1.45 2.33 -26.13
C ARG A 219 -1.20 0.93 -25.56
N LEU A 220 -1.27 0.80 -24.24
CA LEU A 220 -1.09 -0.45 -23.50
C LEU A 220 -2.40 -1.24 -23.44
N GLY A 221 -2.75 -1.85 -24.58
CA GLY A 221 -4.07 -2.46 -24.79
C GLY A 221 -4.27 -3.82 -24.12
N ARG A 222 -3.19 -4.54 -23.83
CA ARG A 222 -3.19 -5.94 -23.37
C ARG A 222 -2.95 -6.04 -21.87
N ILE A 223 -1.93 -5.34 -21.36
CA ILE A 223 -1.57 -5.38 -19.94
C ILE A 223 -2.73 -4.93 -19.03
N ARG A 224 -3.58 -4.01 -19.51
CA ARG A 224 -4.77 -3.56 -18.76
C ARG A 224 -5.83 -4.65 -18.56
N LYS A 225 -5.77 -5.74 -19.33
CA LYS A 225 -6.71 -6.87 -19.26
C LYS A 225 -6.16 -8.04 -18.45
N VAL A 226 -4.90 -7.98 -18.05
CA VAL A 226 -4.22 -9.04 -17.31
C VAL A 226 -4.74 -9.06 -15.88
N ALA A 227 -5.10 -10.25 -15.40
CA ALA A 227 -5.40 -10.49 -14.00
C ALA A 227 -4.13 -10.39 -13.15
N PHE A 228 -4.25 -9.92 -11.92
CA PHE A 228 -3.11 -9.84 -11.02
C PHE A 228 -2.57 -11.26 -10.72
N PRO A 229 -1.24 -11.50 -10.79
CA PRO A 229 -0.68 -12.86 -10.79
C PRO A 229 -0.57 -13.46 -9.37
N TRP A 230 -1.70 -13.61 -8.68
CA TRP A 230 -1.75 -14.03 -7.28
C TRP A 230 -1.02 -15.34 -6.99
N ALA A 231 -1.27 -16.39 -7.76
CA ALA A 231 -0.61 -17.69 -7.57
C ALA A 231 0.92 -17.58 -7.71
N GLN A 232 1.41 -16.86 -8.72
CA GLN A 232 2.85 -16.66 -8.94
C GLN A 232 3.49 -15.85 -7.80
N ILE A 233 2.79 -14.83 -7.29
CA ILE A 233 3.24 -14.02 -6.15
C ILE A 233 3.32 -14.89 -4.88
N HIS A 234 2.29 -15.67 -4.59
CA HIS A 234 2.28 -16.57 -3.43
C HIS A 234 3.45 -17.57 -3.48
N SER A 235 3.68 -18.20 -4.64
CA SER A 235 4.82 -19.12 -4.83
C SER A 235 6.20 -18.45 -4.73
N ALA A 236 6.29 -17.14 -4.98
CA ALA A 236 7.52 -16.37 -4.88
C ALA A 236 7.81 -15.87 -3.45
N ILE A 237 6.89 -16.02 -2.50
CA ILE A 237 7.03 -15.53 -1.12
C ILE A 237 7.21 -16.71 -0.17
N ASP A 238 8.34 -16.70 0.55
CA ASP A 238 8.59 -17.65 1.63
C ASP A 238 7.73 -17.29 2.85
N SER A 239 6.76 -18.16 3.19
CA SER A 239 5.83 -17.91 4.30
C SER A 239 6.47 -17.99 5.69
N ARG A 240 7.70 -18.49 5.80
CA ARG A 240 8.46 -18.59 7.05
C ARG A 240 9.14 -17.26 7.39
N THR A 241 9.69 -16.59 6.39
CA THR A 241 10.57 -15.42 6.50
C THR A 241 9.99 -14.15 5.90
N ASP A 242 8.86 -14.26 5.19
CA ASP A 242 8.24 -13.21 4.39
C ASP A 242 9.21 -12.62 3.34
N THR A 243 10.13 -13.46 2.84
CA THR A 243 11.11 -13.07 1.83
C THR A 243 10.55 -13.36 0.44
N PHE A 244 10.51 -12.33 -0.42
CA PHE A 244 10.21 -12.48 -1.83
C PHE A 244 11.47 -12.84 -2.62
N THR A 245 11.39 -13.90 -3.42
CA THR A 245 12.45 -14.33 -4.35
C THR A 245 11.89 -14.37 -5.76
N LEU A 246 12.49 -13.59 -6.66
CA LEU A 246 12.08 -13.61 -8.06
C LEU A 246 12.43 -14.97 -8.69
N PRO A 247 11.46 -15.66 -9.34
CA PRO A 247 11.73 -16.92 -10.04
C PRO A 247 12.86 -16.77 -11.08
N LYS A 248 13.63 -17.85 -11.32
CA LYS A 248 14.86 -17.79 -12.15
C LYS A 248 14.59 -17.36 -13.60
N ASP A 249 13.51 -17.84 -14.16
CA ASP A 249 12.99 -17.50 -15.48
C ASP A 249 12.54 -16.03 -15.55
N ALA A 250 11.85 -15.56 -14.51
CA ALA A 250 11.47 -14.16 -14.37
C ALA A 250 12.69 -13.23 -14.20
N ALA A 251 13.71 -13.65 -13.46
CA ALA A 251 14.98 -12.94 -13.34
C ALA A 251 15.71 -12.84 -14.68
N ALA A 252 15.80 -13.93 -15.44
CA ALA A 252 16.41 -13.93 -16.78
C ALA A 252 15.63 -13.03 -17.76
N SER A 253 14.30 -12.99 -17.65
CA SER A 253 13.47 -12.08 -18.44
C SER A 253 13.69 -10.62 -18.04
N ALA A 254 13.87 -10.32 -16.75
CA ALA A 254 14.19 -8.98 -16.27
C ALA A 254 15.56 -8.52 -16.79
N ASP A 255 16.58 -9.39 -16.73
CA ASP A 255 17.92 -9.12 -17.26
C ASP A 255 17.88 -8.84 -18.76
N SER A 256 17.15 -9.66 -19.52
CA SER A 256 16.93 -9.46 -20.97
C SER A 256 16.18 -8.14 -21.26
N ALA A 257 15.37 -7.69 -20.31
CA ALA A 257 14.70 -6.39 -20.35
C ALA A 257 15.60 -5.23 -19.89
N GLY A 258 16.87 -5.47 -19.53
CA GLY A 258 17.79 -4.45 -19.03
C GLY A 258 17.48 -4.02 -17.59
N LEU A 259 16.74 -4.84 -16.84
CA LEU A 259 16.30 -4.57 -15.48
C LEU A 259 17.01 -5.53 -14.52
N ALA A 260 17.83 -5.01 -13.62
CA ALA A 260 18.40 -5.81 -12.53
C ALA A 260 17.28 -6.55 -11.75
N PRO A 261 17.39 -7.86 -11.47
CA PRO A 261 16.33 -8.64 -10.81
C PRO A 261 15.97 -8.17 -9.39
N ASP A 262 16.95 -7.65 -8.65
CA ASP A 262 16.78 -7.04 -7.33
C ASP A 262 17.37 -5.62 -7.33
N LEU A 263 16.49 -4.62 -7.35
CA LEU A 263 16.90 -3.21 -7.33
C LEU A 263 17.61 -2.81 -6.02
N PHE A 264 17.21 -3.38 -4.87
CA PHE A 264 17.88 -3.07 -3.60
C PHE A 264 19.33 -3.58 -3.63
N ALA A 265 19.53 -4.84 -4.02
CA ALA A 265 20.86 -5.43 -4.11
C ALA A 265 21.73 -4.67 -5.10
N PHE A 266 21.19 -4.37 -6.29
CA PHE A 266 21.86 -3.56 -7.30
C PHE A 266 22.34 -2.21 -6.73
N LEU A 267 21.45 -1.44 -6.09
CA LEU A 267 21.80 -0.14 -5.52
C LEU A 267 22.82 -0.25 -4.38
N ALA A 268 22.69 -1.26 -3.52
CA ALA A 268 23.65 -1.51 -2.45
C ALA A 268 25.06 -1.81 -3.01
N ASP A 269 25.14 -2.56 -4.11
CA ASP A 269 26.40 -2.91 -4.76
C ASP A 269 27.06 -1.73 -5.51
N VAL A 270 26.25 -0.81 -6.07
CA VAL A 270 26.77 0.43 -6.70
C VAL A 270 27.62 1.25 -5.72
N SER A 271 27.34 1.19 -4.41
CA SER A 271 28.15 1.89 -3.41
C SER A 271 29.49 1.22 -3.06
N LYS A 272 29.72 -0.04 -3.49
CA LYS A 272 30.89 -0.84 -3.11
C LYS A 272 32.05 -0.71 -4.10
N ALA A 273 31.78 -0.34 -5.35
CA ALA A 273 32.79 -0.24 -6.41
C ALA A 273 32.70 1.09 -7.17
N PRO A 274 33.80 1.57 -7.78
CA PRO A 274 33.75 2.73 -8.66
C PRO A 274 32.76 2.50 -9.80
N SER A 275 31.70 3.32 -9.84
CA SER A 275 30.64 3.24 -10.84
C SER A 275 30.37 4.62 -11.41
N LEU A 276 30.11 4.69 -12.72
CA LEU A 276 29.69 5.93 -13.39
C LEU A 276 28.34 6.45 -12.86
N VAL A 277 27.54 5.57 -12.26
CA VAL A 277 26.22 5.87 -11.71
C VAL A 277 26.32 6.44 -10.29
N ALA A 278 27.35 6.08 -9.53
CA ALA A 278 27.47 6.41 -8.11
C ALA A 278 27.49 7.93 -7.82
N PRO A 279 28.27 8.78 -8.52
CA PRO A 279 28.24 10.23 -8.29
C PRO A 279 26.86 10.84 -8.56
N THR A 280 26.14 10.29 -9.55
CA THR A 280 24.80 10.77 -9.91
C THR A 280 23.79 10.44 -8.82
N LEU A 281 23.84 9.22 -8.26
CA LEU A 281 22.96 8.80 -7.16
C LEU A 281 23.21 9.56 -5.86
N VAL A 282 24.48 9.84 -5.54
CA VAL A 282 24.86 10.67 -4.39
C VAL A 282 24.29 12.08 -4.53
N ARG A 283 24.46 12.72 -5.68
CA ARG A 283 23.91 14.06 -5.93
C ARG A 283 22.38 14.06 -5.94
N PHE A 284 21.78 12.99 -6.47
CA PHE A 284 20.34 12.81 -6.47
C PHE A 284 19.76 12.78 -5.06
N GLY A 285 20.42 12.07 -4.13
CA GLY A 285 19.99 12.02 -2.73
C GLY A 285 20.42 13.23 -1.87
N GLY A 286 21.47 13.95 -2.27
CA GLY A 286 21.93 15.19 -1.63
C GLY A 286 21.17 16.45 -2.06
N SER A 287 20.39 16.39 -3.15
CA SER A 287 19.54 17.49 -3.60
C SER A 287 18.31 17.60 -2.70
N THR A 288 18.46 18.23 -1.54
CA THR A 288 17.34 18.72 -0.69
C THR A 288 16.56 19.86 -1.34
N ASP A 289 16.63 20.01 -2.66
CA ASP A 289 16.13 21.18 -3.31
C ASP A 289 14.60 21.11 -3.32
N GLU A 290 14.00 21.83 -2.37
CA GLU A 290 12.63 22.30 -2.42
C GLU A 290 12.33 22.90 -3.80
N SER A 291 13.31 23.28 -4.62
CA SER A 291 13.10 23.66 -6.02
C SER A 291 12.64 22.52 -6.93
N ILE A 292 13.08 21.26 -6.76
CA ILE A 292 12.58 20.14 -7.59
C ILE A 292 11.13 19.85 -7.23
N GLN A 293 10.82 19.80 -5.93
CA GLN A 293 9.46 19.57 -5.44
C GLN A 293 8.54 20.77 -5.75
N ARG A 294 8.95 22.02 -5.48
CA ARG A 294 8.18 23.22 -5.85
C ARG A 294 8.04 23.43 -7.36
N GLN A 295 9.00 23.01 -8.19
CA GLN A 295 8.87 23.07 -9.65
C GLN A 295 7.91 21.99 -10.18
N LEU A 296 7.81 20.85 -9.49
CA LEU A 296 6.78 19.84 -9.75
C LEU A 296 5.41 20.33 -9.26
N ASP A 297 5.32 20.83 -8.03
CA ASP A 297 4.08 21.32 -7.42
C ASP A 297 3.52 22.57 -8.14
N ASN A 298 4.37 23.52 -8.56
CA ASN A 298 3.95 24.70 -9.35
C ASN A 298 3.53 24.36 -10.78
N ARG A 299 3.76 23.13 -11.25
CA ARG A 299 3.26 22.63 -12.56
C ARG A 299 1.96 21.82 -12.42
N VAL A 300 1.52 21.54 -11.19
CA VAL A 300 0.30 20.78 -10.85
C VAL A 300 -0.89 21.71 -10.55
N ALA A 301 -0.71 23.04 -10.53
CA ALA A 301 -1.83 23.98 -10.53
C ALA A 301 -2.72 23.70 -11.75
N PRO A 302 -4.01 23.41 -11.57
CA PRO A 302 -4.79 22.71 -12.57
C PRO A 302 -4.98 23.56 -13.81
N ALA A 303 -4.86 22.92 -14.98
CA ALA A 303 -5.42 23.37 -16.25
C ALA A 303 -6.97 23.37 -16.21
N ALA A 304 -7.59 23.82 -15.11
CA ALA A 304 -9.02 24.00 -14.95
C ALA A 304 -9.53 25.28 -15.64
N ALA A 305 -8.65 26.13 -16.16
CA ALA A 305 -9.03 27.38 -16.82
C ALA A 305 -9.20 27.29 -18.35
N ALA A 306 -8.95 26.13 -18.98
CA ALA A 306 -8.97 25.99 -20.45
C ALA A 306 -10.13 25.13 -21.01
N THR A 307 -11.04 24.66 -20.16
CA THR A 307 -12.25 23.90 -20.57
C THR A 307 -13.53 24.67 -20.27
N ALA A 308 -13.54 25.99 -20.53
CA ALA A 308 -14.73 26.84 -20.41
C ALA A 308 -15.03 27.65 -21.68
N ILE A 309 -14.31 27.43 -22.77
CA ILE A 309 -14.59 28.07 -24.07
C ILE A 309 -14.55 26.98 -25.12
N LEU A 310 -15.66 26.24 -25.26
CA LEU A 310 -16.07 25.46 -26.45
C LEU A 310 -17.38 24.72 -26.14
N CYS A 311 -18.41 25.44 -25.67
CA CYS A 311 -19.79 24.96 -25.60
C CYS A 311 -20.77 26.14 -25.69
N THR A 312 -20.66 26.98 -26.73
CA THR A 312 -21.77 27.85 -27.14
C THR A 312 -21.88 27.86 -28.67
N GLY A 313 -22.68 26.92 -29.17
CA GLY A 313 -22.99 26.76 -30.58
C GLY A 313 -24.45 26.37 -30.78
N ARG A 314 -25.31 27.40 -30.73
CA ARG A 314 -26.47 27.63 -31.61
C ARG A 314 -27.54 26.54 -31.73
N SER A 315 -28.71 26.81 -31.12
CA SER A 315 -30.01 26.45 -31.70
C SER A 315 -31.01 27.59 -31.48
N THR A 316 -31.78 27.84 -32.52
CA THR A 316 -32.57 29.02 -32.84
C THR A 316 -33.99 28.99 -32.26
N SER A 317 -34.54 30.20 -32.05
CA SER A 317 -35.95 30.60 -32.29
C SER A 317 -37.03 30.14 -31.31
N THR A 318 -37.56 31.05 -30.49
CA THR A 318 -38.84 31.79 -30.73
C THR A 318 -39.12 32.80 -29.59
N SER A 319 -39.51 34.02 -29.95
CA SER A 319 -40.09 35.09 -29.09
C SER A 319 -41.59 34.80 -28.81
N PRO A 320 -42.33 35.49 -27.89
CA PRO A 320 -42.40 36.96 -27.77
C PRO A 320 -42.60 37.61 -26.37
N LYS A 321 -42.13 38.88 -26.29
CA LYS A 321 -42.70 40.12 -25.65
C LYS A 321 -43.27 40.10 -24.22
N ASN A 322 -42.73 40.95 -23.32
CA ASN A 322 -43.31 42.27 -22.96
C ASN A 322 -42.56 43.04 -21.83
N THR A 323 -42.34 44.34 -22.10
CA THR A 323 -42.41 45.56 -21.24
C THR A 323 -41.46 45.83 -20.05
N ASP A 324 -40.70 46.92 -20.23
CA ASP A 324 -40.04 47.89 -19.31
C ASP A 324 -40.88 48.40 -18.09
N PRO A 325 -40.38 49.30 -17.18
CA PRO A 325 -39.08 49.99 -17.10
C PRO A 325 -38.35 50.06 -15.72
N SER A 326 -37.08 50.48 -15.82
CA SER A 326 -36.14 51.23 -14.92
C SER A 326 -36.76 52.30 -13.96
N PRO A 327 -36.00 52.99 -13.02
CA PRO A 327 -34.62 53.48 -13.22
C PRO A 327 -33.64 53.81 -12.05
N SER A 328 -32.36 54.00 -12.47
CA SER A 328 -31.35 55.02 -12.02
C SER A 328 -30.73 54.85 -10.61
N LEU A 329 -29.49 55.23 -10.25
CA LEU A 329 -28.41 56.19 -10.64
C LEU A 329 -27.07 55.53 -10.17
N GLY A 330 -25.83 55.87 -10.53
CA GLY A 330 -25.18 56.97 -11.25
C GLY A 330 -23.65 56.73 -11.21
N VAL A 331 -22.93 57.27 -12.20
CA VAL A 331 -21.46 57.30 -12.38
C VAL A 331 -21.01 58.78 -12.22
N PRO A 332 -19.76 59.14 -11.83
CA PRO A 332 -18.61 59.31 -12.75
C PRO A 332 -17.27 58.78 -12.13
N ALA A 333 -16.26 58.22 -12.83
CA ALA A 333 -15.41 58.62 -13.96
C ALA A 333 -14.26 59.61 -13.62
N SER A 334 -12.99 59.14 -13.70
CA SER A 334 -11.74 59.87 -14.09
C SER A 334 -10.53 58.94 -13.84
N ALA A 335 -9.37 58.97 -14.49
CA ALA A 335 -8.87 59.46 -15.77
C ALA A 335 -7.48 58.80 -15.94
N SER A 336 -7.00 58.75 -17.18
CA SER A 336 -5.75 58.18 -17.68
C SER A 336 -4.45 58.81 -17.16
N ALA A 337 -3.36 58.04 -17.10
CA ALA A 337 -2.04 58.52 -17.52
C ALA A 337 -1.08 57.35 -17.85
N SER A 338 -0.56 57.40 -19.07
CA SER A 338 0.55 56.62 -19.61
C SER A 338 1.88 57.28 -19.27
N ALA A 339 2.91 56.48 -18.95
CA ALA A 339 4.30 56.90 -19.01
C ALA A 339 5.21 55.71 -19.34
N SER A 340 5.84 55.81 -20.50
CA SER A 340 6.94 54.98 -20.99
C SER A 340 8.26 55.39 -20.32
N ALA A 341 9.02 54.43 -19.80
CA ALA A 341 10.45 54.59 -19.55
C ALA A 341 11.19 53.29 -19.85
N SER A 342 12.02 53.35 -20.88
CA SER A 342 13.02 52.35 -21.27
C SER A 342 14.21 52.37 -20.33
N ALA A 343 14.59 51.22 -19.77
CA ALA A 343 15.93 50.98 -19.27
C ALA A 343 16.30 49.50 -19.46
N SER A 344 17.18 49.28 -20.42
CA SER A 344 17.91 48.05 -20.70
C SER A 344 18.78 47.62 -19.51
N SER A 345 18.66 46.35 -19.10
CA SER A 345 19.65 45.67 -18.27
C SER A 345 19.60 44.15 -18.51
N SER A 346 20.75 43.64 -18.93
CA SER A 346 21.17 42.25 -19.20
C SER A 346 20.37 41.13 -18.52
N THR A 347 19.67 40.34 -19.33
CA THR A 347 19.18 39.00 -18.97
C THR A 347 20.19 37.96 -19.46
N ALA A 348 21.14 37.61 -18.62
CA ALA A 348 21.95 36.41 -18.78
C ALA A 348 21.92 35.62 -17.46
N THR A 349 21.90 34.29 -17.59
CA THR A 349 22.05 33.29 -16.51
C THR A 349 20.90 33.10 -15.51
N ARG A 350 19.78 32.51 -15.96
CA ARG A 350 18.91 31.68 -15.10
C ARG A 350 18.41 30.38 -15.77
N GLN A 351 18.94 30.02 -16.94
CA GLN A 351 18.53 28.82 -17.71
C GLN A 351 19.47 27.61 -17.55
N SER A 352 20.61 27.69 -16.83
CA SER A 352 21.56 26.55 -16.79
C SER A 352 21.25 25.49 -15.72
N LYS A 353 20.61 25.84 -14.59
CA LYS A 353 20.34 24.87 -13.51
C LYS A 353 19.20 23.90 -13.81
N THR A 354 18.12 24.38 -14.43
CA THR A 354 16.93 23.56 -14.75
C THR A 354 17.22 22.51 -15.83
N THR A 355 18.03 22.86 -16.84
CA THR A 355 18.44 21.97 -17.92
C THR A 355 19.38 20.87 -17.42
N THR A 356 20.21 21.17 -16.42
CA THR A 356 21.17 20.23 -15.81
C THR A 356 20.45 19.12 -15.05
N ILE A 357 19.44 19.44 -14.23
CA ILE A 357 18.67 18.44 -13.46
C ILE A 357 17.82 17.53 -14.38
N SER A 358 17.23 18.09 -15.44
CA SER A 358 16.47 17.29 -16.42
C SER A 358 17.38 16.37 -17.25
N ALA A 359 18.60 16.80 -17.57
CA ALA A 359 19.59 15.98 -18.26
C ALA A 359 20.09 14.83 -17.37
N GLU A 360 20.24 15.07 -16.06
CA GLU A 360 20.67 14.07 -15.08
C GLU A 360 19.59 13.03 -14.78
N PHE A 361 18.32 13.44 -14.76
CA PHE A 361 17.19 12.53 -14.66
C PHE A 361 17.09 11.63 -15.90
N ASN A 362 17.28 12.20 -17.10
CA ASN A 362 17.37 11.43 -18.34
C ASN A 362 18.62 10.52 -18.37
N PHE A 363 19.73 10.93 -17.76
CA PHE A 363 20.95 10.12 -17.62
C PHE A 363 20.73 8.91 -16.69
N LEU A 364 20.04 9.09 -15.56
CA LEU A 364 19.61 7.97 -14.71
C LEU A 364 18.67 7.04 -15.49
N LEU A 365 17.69 7.59 -16.22
CA LEU A 365 16.77 6.80 -17.05
C LEU A 365 17.52 5.94 -18.09
N VAL A 366 18.56 6.48 -18.73
CA VAL A 366 19.40 5.77 -19.70
C VAL A 366 20.27 4.70 -19.03
N LEU A 367 20.89 5.00 -17.87
CA LEU A 367 21.73 4.05 -17.14
C LEU A 367 20.94 2.88 -16.53
N PHE A 368 19.68 3.08 -16.17
CA PHE A 368 18.82 2.06 -15.58
C PHE A 368 18.01 1.25 -16.60
N THR A 369 18.08 1.59 -17.90
CA THR A 369 17.33 0.90 -18.96
C THR A 369 18.22 0.35 -20.09
N HIS A 370 19.47 0.79 -20.20
CA HIS A 370 20.40 0.32 -21.23
C HIS A 370 21.79 0.08 -20.61
N GLY A 371 22.26 -1.18 -20.67
CA GLY A 371 23.66 -1.54 -20.40
C GLY A 371 24.65 -1.06 -21.48
N GLY A 372 24.38 0.06 -22.15
CA GLY A 372 25.13 0.56 -23.30
C GLY A 372 25.39 2.07 -23.22
N THR A 373 26.54 2.49 -23.73
CA THR A 373 27.05 3.87 -23.73
C THR A 373 26.09 4.86 -24.42
N PRO A 374 25.95 6.11 -23.91
CA PRO A 374 24.96 7.06 -24.40
C PRO A 374 25.42 7.73 -25.70
N THR A 375 24.54 7.78 -26.71
CA THR A 375 24.72 8.63 -27.90
C THR A 375 23.71 9.80 -27.89
N THR A 376 24.29 11.01 -27.91
CA THR A 376 23.78 12.37 -28.18
C THR A 376 22.35 12.80 -27.76
N PRO A 377 22.22 13.92 -27.00
CA PRO A 377 20.94 14.46 -26.54
C PRO A 377 20.49 15.63 -27.42
N ASN A 378 19.45 15.53 -28.25
CA ASN A 378 18.93 16.76 -28.90
C ASN A 378 17.44 16.81 -29.30
N THR A 379 16.57 15.92 -28.80
CA THR A 379 15.13 15.95 -29.19
C THR A 379 14.15 15.83 -28.02
N THR A 380 14.56 16.14 -26.79
CA THR A 380 13.98 15.53 -25.58
C THR A 380 13.14 16.43 -24.67
N THR A 381 12.74 17.65 -25.04
CA THR A 381 12.22 18.60 -24.02
C THR A 381 10.73 18.41 -23.67
N ALA A 382 9.85 18.22 -24.65
CA ALA A 382 8.39 18.06 -24.40
C ALA A 382 8.03 16.65 -23.88
N THR A 383 8.67 15.61 -24.44
CA THR A 383 8.53 14.23 -23.97
C THR A 383 9.03 14.07 -22.54
N ALA A 384 10.15 14.72 -22.17
CA ALA A 384 10.68 14.66 -20.80
C ALA A 384 9.75 15.30 -19.76
N THR A 385 8.97 16.33 -20.12
CA THR A 385 8.06 16.99 -19.17
C THR A 385 6.87 16.09 -18.82
N ALA A 386 6.31 15.38 -19.80
CA ALA A 386 5.23 14.41 -19.60
C ALA A 386 5.70 13.17 -18.83
N THR A 387 6.93 12.68 -19.09
CA THR A 387 7.52 11.55 -18.37
C THR A 387 7.82 11.88 -16.91
N ALA A 388 8.28 13.11 -16.62
CA ALA A 388 8.51 13.58 -15.24
C ALA A 388 7.20 13.69 -14.43
N TYR A 389 6.12 14.23 -15.03
CA TYR A 389 4.80 14.32 -14.38
C TYR A 389 4.22 12.93 -14.06
N SER A 390 4.38 11.96 -14.98
CA SER A 390 3.95 10.58 -14.77
C SER A 390 4.65 9.90 -13.60
N ASN A 391 5.93 10.19 -13.36
CA ASN A 391 6.69 9.57 -12.28
C ASN A 391 6.29 10.11 -10.90
N THR A 392 5.97 11.40 -10.78
CA THR A 392 5.50 11.96 -9.51
C THR A 392 4.18 11.33 -9.04
N ALA A 393 3.23 11.12 -9.95
CA ALA A 393 1.97 10.45 -9.62
C ALA A 393 2.20 9.00 -9.15
N LEU A 394 3.02 8.22 -9.86
CA LEU A 394 3.37 6.85 -9.47
C LEU A 394 4.02 6.79 -8.09
N ILE A 395 4.99 7.67 -7.82
CA ILE A 395 5.67 7.77 -6.51
C ILE A 395 4.65 8.10 -5.41
N ALA A 396 3.79 9.09 -5.65
CA ALA A 396 2.78 9.51 -4.69
C ALA A 396 1.78 8.38 -4.38
N ASN A 397 1.40 7.58 -5.38
CA ASN A 397 0.52 6.42 -5.19
C ASN A 397 1.18 5.41 -4.25
N VAL A 398 2.43 5.02 -4.50
CA VAL A 398 3.16 4.08 -3.62
C VAL A 398 3.29 4.63 -2.19
N GLN A 399 3.55 5.93 -2.03
CA GLN A 399 3.65 6.55 -0.70
C GLN A 399 2.34 6.54 0.07
N ARG A 400 1.20 6.77 -0.58
CA ARG A 400 -0.12 6.66 0.08
C ARG A 400 -0.42 5.22 0.46
N GLN A 401 -0.15 4.28 -0.45
CA GLN A 401 -0.36 2.86 -0.20
C GLN A 401 0.57 2.28 0.88
N ALA A 402 1.75 2.88 1.11
CA ALA A 402 2.62 2.50 2.22
C ALA A 402 1.94 2.68 3.61
N VAL A 403 1.07 3.70 3.77
CA VAL A 403 0.32 3.89 5.02
C VAL A 403 -0.71 2.78 5.22
N PHE A 404 -1.33 2.31 4.14
CA PHE A 404 -2.23 1.16 4.19
C PHE A 404 -1.46 -0.12 4.52
N ALA A 405 -0.33 -0.37 3.86
CA ALA A 405 0.54 -1.51 4.17
C ALA A 405 0.97 -1.52 5.65
N ASP A 406 1.27 -0.36 6.25
CA ASP A 406 1.58 -0.24 7.68
C ASP A 406 0.42 -0.67 8.56
N LYS A 407 -0.81 -0.24 8.23
CA LYS A 407 -2.03 -0.64 8.97
C LYS A 407 -2.28 -2.14 8.86
N MET A 408 -2.11 -2.72 7.67
CA MET A 408 -2.33 -4.15 7.45
C MET A 408 -1.24 -5.00 8.12
N HIS A 409 0.03 -4.60 7.98
CA HIS A 409 1.15 -5.24 8.68
C HIS A 409 0.94 -5.22 10.19
N ALA A 410 0.43 -4.10 10.74
CA ALA A 410 0.12 -3.96 12.15
C ALA A 410 -0.94 -4.98 12.63
N GLN A 411 -1.87 -5.43 11.79
CA GLN A 411 -2.88 -6.41 12.19
C GLN A 411 -2.36 -7.84 12.26
N LEU A 412 -1.35 -8.19 11.46
CA LEU A 412 -0.78 -9.55 11.35
C LEU A 412 -1.82 -10.68 11.18
N TRP A 413 -2.93 -10.42 10.47
CA TRP A 413 -4.02 -11.42 10.33
C TRP A 413 -3.56 -12.77 9.81
N LEU A 414 -2.57 -12.81 8.91
CA LEU A 414 -1.98 -14.05 8.39
C LEU A 414 -1.36 -14.96 9.47
N ARG A 415 -1.05 -14.41 10.64
CA ARG A 415 -0.47 -15.12 11.78
C ARG A 415 -1.51 -15.42 12.86
N SER A 416 -2.75 -14.98 12.68
CA SER A 416 -3.87 -15.27 13.57
C SER A 416 -4.42 -16.68 13.33
N PRO A 417 -4.92 -17.38 14.36
CA PRO A 417 -5.68 -18.62 14.16
C PRO A 417 -6.97 -18.39 13.35
N ALA A 418 -7.55 -17.18 13.42
CA ALA A 418 -8.81 -16.84 12.76
C ALA A 418 -8.64 -16.29 11.33
N ALA A 419 -7.43 -16.37 10.74
CA ALA A 419 -7.11 -15.72 9.46
C ALA A 419 -8.12 -16.01 8.33
N ALA A 420 -8.52 -17.27 8.18
CA ALA A 420 -9.48 -17.69 7.16
C ALA A 420 -10.85 -17.05 7.36
N HIS A 421 -11.33 -17.01 8.60
CA HIS A 421 -12.62 -16.41 8.95
C HIS A 421 -12.61 -14.90 8.81
N THR A 422 -11.56 -14.23 9.28
CA THR A 422 -11.36 -12.78 9.11
C THR A 422 -11.41 -12.37 7.64
N LEU A 423 -10.71 -13.10 6.77
CA LEU A 423 -10.69 -12.80 5.33
C LEU A 423 -12.01 -13.14 4.64
N SER A 424 -12.68 -14.23 5.04
CA SER A 424 -14.01 -14.58 4.54
C SER A 424 -15.06 -13.50 4.89
N ARG A 425 -15.01 -13.00 6.13
CA ARG A 425 -15.86 -11.89 6.58
C ARG A 425 -15.54 -10.60 5.85
N ALA A 426 -14.27 -10.29 5.61
CA ALA A 426 -13.86 -9.12 4.84
C ALA A 426 -14.47 -9.11 3.43
N VAL A 427 -14.40 -10.25 2.71
CA VAL A 427 -15.01 -10.40 1.37
C VAL A 427 -16.54 -10.27 1.42
N SER A 428 -17.17 -10.91 2.40
CA SER A 428 -18.63 -10.85 2.58
C SER A 428 -19.12 -9.42 2.88
N ARG A 429 -18.39 -8.70 3.74
CA ARG A 429 -18.69 -7.32 4.10
C ARG A 429 -18.39 -6.35 2.96
N TYR A 430 -17.41 -6.64 2.12
CA TYR A 430 -17.17 -5.90 0.88
C TYR A 430 -18.33 -6.06 -0.11
N ALA A 431 -18.91 -7.26 -0.25
CA ALA A 431 -20.12 -7.46 -1.06
C ALA A 431 -21.28 -6.56 -0.59
N GLN A 432 -21.51 -6.51 0.73
CA GLN A 432 -22.52 -5.65 1.36
C GLN A 432 -22.21 -4.16 1.15
N PHE A 433 -20.93 -3.78 1.23
CA PHE A 433 -20.49 -2.42 0.95
C PHE A 433 -20.76 -1.98 -0.49
N LEU A 434 -20.57 -2.85 -1.49
CA LEU A 434 -20.97 -2.57 -2.87
C LEU A 434 -22.49 -2.40 -3.02
N SER A 435 -23.28 -3.17 -2.28
CA SER A 435 -24.74 -2.99 -2.24
C SER A 435 -25.15 -1.64 -1.63
N LEU A 436 -24.41 -1.11 -0.66
CA LEU A 436 -24.65 0.24 -0.14
C LEU A 436 -24.42 1.31 -1.21
N PHE A 437 -23.40 1.17 -2.05
CA PHE A 437 -23.22 2.11 -3.16
C PHE A 437 -24.42 2.11 -4.11
N ARG A 438 -25.05 0.95 -4.34
CA ARG A 438 -26.26 0.84 -5.15
C ARG A 438 -27.45 1.54 -4.48
N ALA A 439 -27.64 1.34 -3.18
CA ALA A 439 -28.74 1.91 -2.40
C ALA A 439 -28.62 3.44 -2.22
N HIS A 440 -27.40 3.97 -2.18
CA HIS A 440 -27.11 5.38 -1.90
C HIS A 440 -26.30 6.03 -3.04
N PRO A 441 -26.91 6.25 -4.23
CA PRO A 441 -26.22 6.86 -5.36
C PRO A 441 -25.78 8.30 -5.03
N GLY A 442 -24.59 8.68 -5.50
CA GLY A 442 -24.02 10.02 -5.30
C GLY A 442 -23.41 10.27 -3.91
N GLN A 443 -23.52 9.32 -2.98
CA GLN A 443 -22.92 9.45 -1.65
C GLN A 443 -21.47 8.95 -1.62
N THR A 444 -20.63 9.62 -0.84
CA THR A 444 -19.28 9.15 -0.51
C THR A 444 -19.38 8.13 0.62
N LEU A 445 -19.01 6.87 0.33
CA LEU A 445 -18.88 5.82 1.33
C LEU A 445 -17.41 5.60 1.66
N VAL A 446 -17.10 5.34 2.92
CA VAL A 446 -15.72 5.10 3.39
C VAL A 446 -15.62 3.66 3.88
N PRO A 447 -14.71 2.85 3.32
CA PRO A 447 -14.57 1.45 3.71
C PRO A 447 -14.00 1.33 5.14
N ALA A 448 -14.51 0.36 5.90
CA ALA A 448 -13.80 -0.15 7.08
C ALA A 448 -12.51 -0.90 6.67
N LEU A 449 -11.55 -1.10 7.58
CA LEU A 449 -10.21 -1.60 7.24
C LEU A 449 -10.22 -2.97 6.52
N ASP A 450 -11.06 -3.89 6.96
CA ASP A 450 -11.25 -5.21 6.37
C ASP A 450 -11.90 -5.14 4.98
N VAL A 451 -12.93 -4.30 4.85
CA VAL A 451 -13.59 -3.99 3.57
C VAL A 451 -12.63 -3.35 2.58
N ASP A 452 -11.75 -2.47 3.06
CA ASP A 452 -10.75 -1.76 2.26
C ASP A 452 -9.71 -2.73 1.70
N LEU A 453 -9.26 -3.73 2.48
CA LEU A 453 -8.40 -4.81 1.99
C LEU A 453 -9.06 -5.55 0.83
N ALA A 454 -10.30 -6.03 0.99
CA ALA A 454 -11.01 -6.74 -0.07
C ALA A 454 -11.24 -5.85 -1.30
N TRP A 455 -11.56 -4.58 -1.09
CA TRP A 455 -11.72 -3.63 -2.18
C TRP A 455 -10.40 -3.41 -2.95
N HIS A 456 -9.28 -3.21 -2.26
CA HIS A 456 -7.97 -3.10 -2.90
C HIS A 456 -7.61 -4.38 -3.67
N THR A 457 -7.86 -5.56 -3.09
CA THR A 457 -7.66 -6.85 -3.78
C THR A 457 -8.46 -6.90 -5.09
N HIS A 458 -9.74 -6.51 -5.07
CA HIS A 458 -10.58 -6.50 -6.26
C HIS A 458 -10.02 -5.56 -7.35
N GLN A 459 -9.52 -4.37 -6.97
CA GLN A 459 -8.99 -3.37 -7.91
C GLN A 459 -7.74 -3.82 -8.68
N LEU A 460 -6.99 -4.81 -8.17
CA LEU A 460 -5.75 -5.28 -8.80
C LEU A 460 -5.99 -6.05 -10.11
N SER A 461 -7.23 -6.44 -10.40
CA SER A 461 -7.65 -6.97 -11.69
C SER A 461 -8.59 -5.98 -12.37
N ALA A 462 -8.03 -5.02 -13.12
CA ALA A 462 -8.78 -3.86 -13.64
C ALA A 462 -10.06 -4.26 -14.43
N SER A 463 -9.99 -5.27 -15.30
CA SER A 463 -11.16 -5.77 -16.04
C SER A 463 -12.24 -6.35 -15.11
N ALA A 464 -11.85 -7.26 -14.21
CA ALA A 464 -12.76 -7.91 -13.26
C ALA A 464 -13.40 -6.88 -12.31
N TYR A 465 -12.60 -5.95 -11.78
CA TYR A 465 -13.09 -4.83 -10.96
C TYR A 465 -14.16 -4.01 -11.67
N CYS A 466 -13.87 -3.63 -12.91
CA CYS A 466 -14.74 -2.78 -13.72
C CYS A 466 -16.08 -3.48 -14.04
N ALA A 467 -16.07 -4.81 -14.22
CA ALA A 467 -17.26 -5.61 -14.43
C ALA A 467 -18.03 -5.85 -13.12
N GLY A 468 -17.38 -6.42 -12.11
CA GLY A 468 -17.97 -6.80 -10.82
C GLY A 468 -18.59 -5.62 -10.08
N VAL A 469 -17.92 -4.47 -10.06
CA VAL A 469 -18.48 -3.27 -9.41
C VAL A 469 -19.67 -2.70 -10.17
N ARG A 470 -19.69 -2.75 -11.52
CA ARG A 470 -20.88 -2.33 -12.26
C ARG A 470 -22.06 -3.26 -12.03
N ALA A 471 -21.83 -4.57 -11.95
CA ALA A 471 -22.87 -5.54 -11.64
C ALA A 471 -23.49 -5.29 -10.26
N ARG A 472 -22.66 -5.14 -9.23
CA ARG A 472 -23.11 -5.00 -7.83
C ARG A 472 -23.57 -3.59 -7.47
N ALA A 473 -22.75 -2.57 -7.74
CA ALA A 473 -23.02 -1.19 -7.36
C ALA A 473 -23.86 -0.41 -8.41
N GLY A 474 -24.13 -1.01 -9.58
CA GLY A 474 -24.88 -0.39 -10.68
C GLY A 474 -24.11 0.67 -11.45
N ARG A 475 -22.87 0.99 -11.06
CA ARG A 475 -21.99 1.96 -11.70
C ARG A 475 -20.55 1.63 -11.37
N PHE A 476 -19.62 2.21 -12.12
CA PHE A 476 -18.22 2.18 -11.74
C PHE A 476 -18.00 3.02 -10.47
N ILE A 477 -17.36 2.44 -9.47
CA ILE A 477 -16.92 3.13 -8.26
C ILE A 477 -15.44 3.39 -8.40
N ASP A 478 -15.04 4.63 -8.12
CA ASP A 478 -13.64 5.01 -8.14
C ASP A 478 -13.10 5.02 -6.71
N HIS A 479 -11.85 4.63 -6.54
CA HIS A 479 -11.18 4.62 -5.24
C HIS A 479 -10.35 5.90 -5.10
N ASP A 480 -11.00 6.99 -4.71
CA ASP A 480 -10.33 8.28 -4.50
C ASP A 480 -9.69 8.35 -3.11
N ASP A 481 -8.41 8.02 -3.02
CA ASP A 481 -7.61 8.05 -1.80
C ASP A 481 -7.06 9.45 -1.45
N LYS A 482 -7.49 10.50 -2.18
CA LYS A 482 -7.02 11.89 -2.02
C LYS A 482 -7.93 12.74 -1.12
N LEU A 483 -8.99 12.15 -0.55
CA LEU A 483 -9.94 12.84 0.32
C LEU A 483 -9.33 13.24 1.68
N GLY A 484 -9.65 14.44 2.16
CA GLY A 484 -9.15 14.97 3.44
C GLY A 484 -9.77 14.29 4.66
N ALA A 485 -9.00 14.20 5.76
CA ALA A 485 -9.37 13.46 6.97
C ALA A 485 -10.74 13.86 7.60
N GLY A 486 -11.10 15.15 7.55
CA GLY A 486 -12.39 15.62 8.07
C GLY A 486 -13.59 15.11 7.28
N VAL A 487 -13.46 15.05 5.94
CA VAL A 487 -14.49 14.50 5.04
C VAL A 487 -14.64 13.00 5.28
N LEU A 488 -13.52 12.29 5.42
CA LEU A 488 -13.49 10.86 5.67
C LEU A 488 -14.20 10.46 6.97
N LYS A 489 -13.97 11.20 8.08
CA LYS A 489 -14.60 10.89 9.36
C LYS A 489 -16.14 10.95 9.29
N GLY A 490 -16.69 12.06 8.80
CA GLY A 490 -18.15 12.22 8.70
C GLY A 490 -18.80 11.26 7.70
N ALA A 491 -18.09 10.91 6.62
CA ALA A 491 -18.57 9.92 5.65
C ALA A 491 -18.52 8.49 6.22
N LEU A 492 -17.53 8.15 7.05
CA LEU A 492 -17.46 6.86 7.74
C LEU A 492 -18.61 6.66 8.72
N GLU A 493 -18.94 7.69 9.53
CA GLU A 493 -20.07 7.65 10.46
C GLU A 493 -21.39 7.37 9.73
N ARG A 494 -21.66 8.09 8.63
CA ARG A 494 -22.85 7.84 7.79
C ARG A 494 -22.85 6.46 7.13
N THR A 495 -21.69 6.01 6.66
CA THR A 495 -21.56 4.66 6.09
C THR A 495 -21.91 3.60 7.13
N ALA A 496 -21.47 3.80 8.38
CA ALA A 496 -21.77 2.90 9.49
C ALA A 496 -23.26 2.87 9.85
N GLU A 497 -23.92 4.03 9.86
CA GLU A 497 -25.37 4.12 10.07
C GLU A 497 -26.14 3.36 8.99
N TRP A 498 -25.83 3.60 7.71
CA TRP A 498 -26.50 2.90 6.60
C TRP A 498 -26.24 1.40 6.60
N TYR A 499 -25.01 1.01 6.93
CA TYR A 499 -24.67 -0.41 7.06
C TYR A 499 -25.46 -1.08 8.18
N PHE A 500 -25.57 -0.43 9.35
CA PHE A 500 -26.35 -0.95 10.46
C PHE A 500 -27.83 -1.09 10.11
N VAL A 501 -28.42 -0.06 9.46
CA VAL A 501 -29.83 -0.10 9.02
C VAL A 501 -30.06 -1.22 7.99
N ALA A 502 -29.13 -1.43 7.07
CA ALA A 502 -29.28 -2.41 5.99
C ALA A 502 -29.00 -3.86 6.43
N PHE A 503 -28.05 -4.08 7.36
CA PHE A 503 -27.52 -5.42 7.65
C PHE A 503 -27.51 -5.78 9.13
N GLY A 504 -27.86 -4.87 10.04
CA GLY A 504 -27.91 -5.10 11.49
C GLY A 504 -26.55 -5.26 12.18
N GLY A 505 -25.43 -5.17 11.44
CA GLY A 505 -24.08 -5.37 11.96
C GLY A 505 -23.33 -4.08 12.26
N LEU A 506 -22.30 -4.18 13.12
CA LEU A 506 -21.34 -3.08 13.33
C LEU A 506 -20.46 -2.90 12.10
N TYR A 507 -20.33 -1.66 11.62
CA TYR A 507 -19.57 -1.40 10.40
C TYR A 507 -18.05 -1.35 10.60
N ALA A 508 -17.57 -0.93 11.76
CA ALA A 508 -16.14 -0.91 12.08
C ALA A 508 -15.89 -1.65 13.41
N PRO A 509 -16.02 -3.00 13.43
CA PRO A 509 -15.72 -3.78 14.62
C PRO A 509 -14.22 -3.74 14.94
N CYS A 510 -13.84 -4.21 16.13
CA CYS A 510 -12.43 -4.47 16.41
C CYS A 510 -11.96 -5.68 15.58
N LEU A 511 -10.78 -5.54 14.96
CA LEU A 511 -10.20 -6.56 14.08
C LEU A 511 -8.91 -7.17 14.66
N CYS A 512 -8.71 -7.08 15.98
CA CYS A 512 -7.59 -7.75 16.64
C CYS A 512 -7.81 -9.27 16.65
N TRP A 513 -6.73 -10.04 16.90
CA TRP A 513 -6.80 -11.50 16.87
C TRP A 513 -7.85 -12.06 17.84
N ASP A 514 -7.97 -11.47 19.03
CA ASP A 514 -8.89 -11.91 20.08
C ASP A 514 -10.34 -11.71 19.67
N CYS A 515 -10.68 -10.53 19.14
CA CYS A 515 -12.03 -10.24 18.69
C CYS A 515 -12.41 -11.08 17.48
N GLU A 516 -11.48 -11.30 16.54
CA GLU A 516 -11.74 -12.13 15.37
C GLU A 516 -11.87 -13.62 15.73
N ALA A 517 -11.01 -14.14 16.61
CA ALA A 517 -11.10 -15.52 17.08
C ALA A 517 -12.36 -15.77 17.93
N ALA A 518 -12.74 -14.81 18.78
CA ALA A 518 -13.98 -14.88 19.53
C ALA A 518 -15.21 -14.81 18.61
N ALA A 519 -15.20 -13.95 17.59
CA ALA A 519 -16.27 -13.87 16.61
C ALA A 519 -16.39 -15.18 15.82
N GLU A 520 -15.26 -15.77 15.39
CA GLU A 520 -15.24 -17.07 14.71
C GLU A 520 -15.82 -18.18 15.59
N ALA A 521 -15.38 -18.26 16.84
CA ALA A 521 -15.85 -19.24 17.80
C ALA A 521 -17.36 -19.12 18.05
N MET A 522 -17.86 -17.89 18.24
CA MET A 522 -19.28 -17.62 18.44
C MET A 522 -20.12 -17.98 17.20
N GLU A 523 -19.66 -17.65 16.00
CA GLU A 523 -20.36 -18.01 14.77
C GLU A 523 -20.40 -19.53 14.55
N ARG A 524 -19.34 -20.26 14.93
CA ARG A 524 -19.35 -21.73 14.90
C ARG A 524 -20.35 -22.34 15.88
N GLU A 525 -20.42 -21.83 17.10
CA GLU A 525 -21.41 -22.28 18.10
C GLU A 525 -22.84 -22.06 17.60
N VAL A 526 -23.15 -20.87 17.06
CA VAL A 526 -24.48 -20.56 16.51
C VAL A 526 -24.85 -21.48 15.35
N ASN A 527 -23.90 -21.76 14.44
CA ASN A 527 -24.15 -22.63 13.28
C ASN A 527 -24.16 -24.13 13.62
N GLY A 528 -23.49 -24.54 14.70
CA GLY A 528 -23.35 -25.94 15.14
C GLY A 528 -24.49 -26.44 16.03
N ASN A 529 -25.29 -25.55 16.61
CA ASN A 529 -26.33 -25.87 17.59
C ASN A 529 -27.64 -26.46 16.97
N GLY A 530 -27.50 -27.34 15.97
CA GLY A 530 -28.62 -27.97 15.28
C GLY A 530 -29.40 -28.99 16.11
N ASP A 531 -28.77 -29.74 17.03
CA ASP A 531 -29.42 -30.85 17.76
C ASP A 531 -28.65 -31.19 19.07
N GLY A 532 -28.80 -30.37 20.13
CA GLY A 532 -28.03 -30.57 21.37
C GLY A 532 -28.84 -30.35 22.64
N ASP A 533 -29.46 -31.41 23.14
CA ASP A 533 -30.22 -31.51 24.40
C ASP A 533 -29.32 -31.48 25.66
N GLY A 534 -28.39 -30.52 25.74
CA GLY A 534 -27.45 -30.40 26.86
C GLY A 534 -27.90 -29.39 27.90
N GLU A 535 -28.15 -29.84 29.14
CA GLU A 535 -28.42 -29.03 30.33
C GLU A 535 -27.16 -28.30 30.87
N GLU A 536 -26.25 -27.86 30.00
CA GLU A 536 -25.06 -27.10 30.43
C GLU A 536 -25.42 -25.62 30.56
N GLU A 537 -25.14 -25.00 31.71
CA GLU A 537 -25.43 -23.59 31.94
C GLU A 537 -24.71 -22.72 30.90
N GLU A 538 -25.44 -21.78 30.28
CA GLU A 538 -24.94 -20.90 29.20
C GLU A 538 -23.65 -20.16 29.59
N GLU A 539 -23.50 -19.83 30.87
CA GLU A 539 -22.32 -19.17 31.43
C GLU A 539 -21.07 -20.08 31.44
N ASP A 540 -21.21 -21.33 31.88
CA ASP A 540 -20.11 -22.31 31.87
C ASP A 540 -19.67 -22.65 30.45
N ARG A 541 -20.65 -22.81 29.55
CA ARG A 541 -20.39 -23.04 28.11
C ARG A 541 -19.62 -21.88 27.47
N MET A 542 -20.05 -20.64 27.73
CA MET A 542 -19.38 -19.44 27.22
C MET A 542 -17.98 -19.28 27.84
N GLY A 543 -17.81 -19.60 29.13
CA GLY A 543 -16.51 -19.64 29.80
C GLY A 543 -15.52 -20.58 29.09
N LYS A 544 -15.94 -21.82 28.83
CA LYS A 544 -15.14 -22.82 28.10
C LYS A 544 -14.74 -22.36 26.70
N LEU A 545 -15.66 -21.69 25.98
CA LEU A 545 -15.38 -21.13 24.65
C LEU A 545 -14.30 -20.05 24.71
N VAL A 546 -14.39 -19.14 25.68
CA VAL A 546 -13.42 -18.07 25.89
C VAL A 546 -12.05 -18.65 26.24
N ASP A 547 -11.99 -19.63 27.14
CA ASP A 547 -10.73 -20.29 27.53
C ASP A 547 -10.07 -20.99 26.34
N ALA A 548 -10.85 -21.69 25.52
CA ALA A 548 -10.36 -22.35 24.31
C ALA A 548 -9.79 -21.33 23.29
N VAL A 549 -10.47 -20.19 23.10
CA VAL A 549 -9.99 -19.10 22.24
C VAL A 549 -8.69 -18.53 22.77
N GLN A 550 -8.58 -18.31 24.08
CA GLN A 550 -7.35 -17.78 24.72
C GLN A 550 -6.17 -18.74 24.54
N ASP A 551 -6.36 -20.03 24.81
CA ASP A 551 -5.31 -21.05 24.66
C ASP A 551 -4.80 -21.13 23.22
N GLU A 552 -5.70 -21.05 22.24
CA GLU A 552 -5.33 -21.03 20.82
C GLU A 552 -4.55 -19.78 20.45
N LEU A 553 -5.00 -18.60 20.90
CA LEU A 553 -4.29 -17.34 20.67
C LEU A 553 -2.89 -17.35 21.29
N HIS A 554 -2.76 -17.84 22.52
CA HIS A 554 -1.46 -17.95 23.21
C HIS A 554 -0.47 -18.80 22.40
N TYR A 555 -0.92 -19.94 21.86
CA TYR A 555 -0.08 -20.76 20.99
C TYR A 555 0.39 -19.97 19.75
N TYR A 556 -0.52 -19.36 18.98
CA TYR A 556 -0.14 -18.64 17.75
C TYR A 556 0.78 -17.44 18.03
N ARG A 557 0.58 -16.74 19.14
CA ARG A 557 1.46 -15.64 19.57
C ARG A 557 2.85 -16.14 19.94
N SER A 558 2.96 -17.29 20.61
CA SER A 558 4.25 -17.93 20.89
C SER A 558 4.98 -18.27 19.58
N VAL A 559 4.25 -18.74 18.56
CA VAL A 559 4.81 -19.03 17.24
C VAL A 559 5.31 -17.76 16.54
N GLU A 560 4.49 -16.72 16.50
CA GLU A 560 4.86 -15.45 15.85
C GLU A 560 6.06 -14.78 16.51
N ALA A 561 6.18 -14.88 17.82
CA ALA A 561 7.29 -14.28 18.52
C ALA A 561 8.59 -15.09 18.39
N ALA A 562 8.51 -16.44 18.41
CA ALA A 562 9.64 -17.29 18.04
C ALA A 562 10.12 -17.00 16.61
N ARG A 563 9.17 -16.78 15.68
CA ARG A 563 9.45 -16.37 14.29
C ARG A 563 10.25 -15.08 14.23
N ARG A 564 9.82 -14.03 14.93
CA ARG A 564 10.50 -12.72 15.01
C ARG A 564 11.87 -12.80 15.66
N ALA A 565 12.03 -13.69 16.64
CA ALA A 565 13.31 -13.94 17.30
C ALA A 565 14.28 -14.78 16.46
N GLY A 566 13.88 -15.26 15.28
CA GLY A 566 14.68 -16.18 14.46
C GLY A 566 14.91 -17.54 15.12
N LYS A 567 14.07 -17.92 16.09
CA LYS A 567 14.12 -19.21 16.80
C LYS A 567 13.30 -20.26 16.03
N ARG A 568 13.50 -21.53 16.39
CA ARG A 568 12.61 -22.64 15.99
C ARG A 568 11.18 -22.36 16.45
N LEU A 569 10.20 -22.61 15.60
CA LEU A 569 8.80 -22.42 15.95
C LEU A 569 8.34 -23.48 16.96
N PRO A 570 7.54 -23.13 17.98
CA PRO A 570 7.00 -24.09 18.93
C PRO A 570 5.95 -25.00 18.31
N VAL A 571 5.94 -26.26 18.74
CA VAL A 571 4.91 -27.25 18.42
C VAL A 571 3.81 -27.22 19.49
N ARG A 572 2.67 -27.85 19.21
CA ARG A 572 1.55 -27.92 20.17
C ARG A 572 1.83 -28.80 21.41
N GLU A 573 2.93 -29.54 21.42
CA GLU A 573 3.36 -30.30 22.59
C GLU A 573 3.87 -29.36 23.68
N LYS A 574 3.31 -29.47 24.89
CA LYS A 574 3.77 -28.72 26.06
C LYS A 574 5.09 -29.29 26.59
N VAL A 575 5.94 -28.45 27.18
CA VAL A 575 7.16 -28.90 27.87
C VAL A 575 6.75 -29.74 29.08
N ALA A 576 7.37 -30.93 29.24
CA ALA A 576 7.14 -31.75 30.43
C ALA A 576 7.59 -30.96 31.68
N ALA A 577 6.70 -30.87 32.68
CA ALA A 577 6.92 -30.13 33.91
C ALA A 577 8.08 -30.68 34.75
#